data_AF-A0A816AZ90-F1
#
_entry.id   AF-A0A816AZ90-F1
#
_cell.length_a   1.000
_cell.length_b   1.000
_cell.length_c   1.000
_cell.angle_alpha   90.00
_cell.angle_beta   90.00
_cell.angle_gamma   90.00
#
_symmetry.space_group_name_H-M   'P 1'
#
loop_
_entity.id
_entity.type
_entity.pdbx_description
1 polymer ?
#
loop_
_entity_poly.entity_id
_entity_poly.type
_entity_poly.pdbx_seq_one_letter_code
_entity_poly.pdbx_strand_id
1 'polypeptide(L)'
;MGATPSIPDSIDVEEITNNTGLSKKQISSLWTRFYELDRDGRGETKGYKGYLDAVDLNRVPKFDENPMAPRLIKVILDDFGSDARLTFPQFVYFMSTFGQCERGGHEHHHHHRHSHPKHQSSTPATTSNSASQLVTKSPLENVKYSPDDTPKTRKVKFMFRMYDIDRDGRLSKEDVQETLKMMVGKISDEEASIIAEKVIAEFTDDQLNSKVSLETFETTLKTLDFNDKMGLKLLK
;
A
#
# COMPACT_ATOMS: atom_id res chain seq x y z
N MET A 1 -22.93 22.90 -1.30
CA MET A 1 -22.32 21.72 -1.95
C MET A 1 -21.17 22.21 -2.79
N GLY A 2 -19.93 21.84 -2.46
CA GLY A 2 -18.74 22.23 -3.23
C GLY A 2 -18.60 21.35 -4.47
N ALA A 3 -18.11 21.90 -5.57
CA ALA A 3 -17.79 21.11 -6.76
C ALA A 3 -16.77 20.02 -6.42
N THR A 4 -16.98 18.80 -6.91
CA THR A 4 -15.99 17.72 -6.81
C THR A 4 -14.72 18.14 -7.55
N PRO A 5 -13.53 18.08 -6.94
CA PRO A 5 -12.30 18.44 -7.61
C PRO A 5 -12.07 17.50 -8.80
N SER A 6 -11.77 18.05 -9.97
CA SER A 6 -11.39 17.27 -11.15
C SER A 6 -9.98 16.70 -10.98
N ILE A 7 -9.76 15.49 -11.48
CA ILE A 7 -8.42 14.91 -11.57
C ILE A 7 -7.61 15.75 -12.59
N PRO A 8 -6.39 16.21 -12.27
CA PRO A 8 -5.52 16.93 -13.21
C PRO A 8 -5.18 16.10 -14.46
N ASP A 9 -5.13 16.73 -15.62
CA ASP A 9 -4.79 16.07 -16.90
C ASP A 9 -3.38 15.45 -16.91
N SER A 10 -2.50 15.89 -16.01
CA SER A 10 -1.17 15.30 -15.82
C SER A 10 -1.19 13.90 -15.22
N ILE A 11 -2.35 13.42 -14.74
CA ILE A 11 -2.52 12.10 -14.14
C ILE A 11 -3.16 11.18 -15.17
N ASP A 12 -2.40 10.18 -15.61
CA ASP A 12 -2.90 9.15 -16.51
C ASP A 12 -3.80 8.16 -15.75
N VAL A 13 -5.11 8.40 -15.83
CA VAL A 13 -6.13 7.55 -15.22
C VAL A 13 -6.17 6.17 -15.88
N GLU A 14 -5.82 6.05 -17.15
CA GLU A 14 -5.83 4.78 -17.87
C GLU A 14 -4.67 3.89 -17.43
N GLU A 15 -3.49 4.47 -17.24
CA GLU A 15 -2.35 3.78 -16.63
C GLU A 15 -2.70 3.28 -15.22
N ILE A 16 -3.28 4.13 -14.36
CA ILE A 16 -3.68 3.73 -13.00
C ILE A 16 -4.73 2.62 -13.05
N THR A 17 -5.69 2.70 -13.96
CA THR A 17 -6.72 1.66 -14.16
C THR A 17 -6.08 0.33 -14.53
N ASN A 18 -5.15 0.32 -15.48
CA ASN A 18 -4.47 -0.88 -15.94
C ASN A 18 -3.61 -1.53 -14.83
N ASN A 19 -2.96 -0.71 -14.00
CA ASN A 19 -2.06 -1.18 -12.95
C ASN A 19 -2.78 -1.62 -11.67
N THR A 20 -3.96 -1.08 -11.38
CA THR A 20 -4.67 -1.32 -10.11
C THR A 20 -5.96 -2.14 -10.27
N GLY A 21 -6.49 -2.24 -11.48
CA GLY A 21 -7.79 -2.88 -11.77
C GLY A 21 -9.00 -2.09 -11.24
N LEU A 22 -8.80 -0.85 -10.78
CA LEU A 22 -9.87 0.00 -10.27
C LEU A 22 -10.59 0.72 -11.42
N SER A 23 -11.91 0.82 -11.32
CA SER A 23 -12.70 1.60 -12.27
C SER A 23 -12.41 3.10 -12.16
N LYS A 24 -12.63 3.85 -13.26
CA LYS A 24 -12.50 5.31 -13.29
C LYS A 24 -13.32 5.99 -12.17
N LYS A 25 -14.52 5.47 -11.87
CA LYS A 25 -15.38 5.97 -10.76
C LYS A 25 -14.74 5.78 -9.39
N GLN A 26 -14.11 4.62 -9.14
CA GLN A 26 -13.38 4.38 -7.89
C GLN A 26 -12.17 5.31 -7.77
N ILE A 27 -11.42 5.50 -8.85
CA ILE A 27 -10.28 6.43 -8.89
C ILE A 27 -10.73 7.87 -8.61
N SER A 28 -11.85 8.32 -9.16
CA SER A 28 -12.41 9.65 -8.85
C SER A 28 -12.84 9.81 -7.39
N SER A 29 -13.38 8.75 -6.78
CA SER A 29 -13.70 8.76 -5.34
C SER A 29 -12.44 8.86 -4.49
N LEU A 30 -11.39 8.11 -4.85
CA LEU A 30 -10.08 8.19 -4.19
C LEU A 30 -9.42 9.56 -4.37
N TRP A 31 -9.59 10.19 -5.54
CA TRP A 31 -9.10 11.54 -5.81
C TRP A 31 -9.75 12.57 -4.88
N THR A 32 -11.07 12.50 -4.72
CA THR A 32 -11.80 13.40 -3.81
C THR A 32 -11.23 13.30 -2.40
N ARG A 33 -11.03 12.07 -1.91
CA ARG A 33 -10.45 11.83 -0.58
C ARG A 33 -9.01 12.31 -0.46
N PHE A 34 -8.18 12.05 -1.47
CA PHE A 34 -6.78 12.52 -1.50
C PHE A 34 -6.72 14.04 -1.45
N TYR A 35 -7.53 14.72 -2.25
CA TYR A 35 -7.58 16.17 -2.33
C TYR A 35 -8.04 16.81 -1.00
N GLU A 36 -9.02 16.21 -0.33
CA GLU A 36 -9.48 16.66 0.98
C GLU A 36 -8.37 16.57 2.04
N LEU A 37 -7.66 15.43 2.11
CA LEU A 37 -6.54 15.25 3.02
C LEU A 37 -5.37 16.21 2.71
N ASP A 38 -5.15 16.52 1.43
CA ASP A 38 -4.08 17.38 0.99
C ASP A 38 -4.27 18.84 1.44
N ARG A 39 -5.50 19.34 1.32
CA ARG A 39 -5.82 20.77 1.48
C ARG A 39 -5.66 21.32 2.89
N ASP A 40 -5.83 20.49 3.92
CA ASP A 40 -5.95 20.99 5.28
C ASP A 40 -4.57 21.29 5.94
N GLY A 41 -3.47 21.12 5.18
CA GLY A 41 -2.06 21.09 5.62
C GLY A 41 -1.55 22.27 6.42
N ARG A 42 -1.40 23.45 5.81
CA ARG A 42 -0.55 24.50 6.39
C ARG A 42 -0.93 25.95 6.07
N GLY A 43 -2.07 26.22 5.43
CA GLY A 43 -2.56 27.60 5.21
C GLY A 43 -1.64 28.58 4.45
N GLU A 44 -0.40 28.19 4.12
CA GLU A 44 0.64 29.06 3.57
C GLU A 44 0.63 29.12 2.03
N THR A 45 -0.09 28.21 1.37
CA THR A 45 -0.32 28.27 -0.07
C THR A 45 -1.80 28.13 -0.35
N LYS A 46 -2.37 29.12 -1.05
CA LYS A 46 -3.62 28.96 -1.81
C LYS A 46 -3.42 27.85 -2.87
N GLY A 47 -3.43 26.59 -2.49
CA GLY A 47 -3.16 25.49 -3.41
C GLY A 47 -3.07 24.12 -2.74
N TYR A 48 -3.36 23.09 -3.53
CA TYR A 48 -3.14 21.69 -3.18
C TYR A 48 -1.64 21.38 -3.30
N LYS A 49 -1.06 20.60 -2.37
CA LYS A 49 0.39 20.33 -2.34
C LYS A 49 0.79 19.23 -3.35
N GLY A 50 -0.18 18.39 -3.74
CA GLY A 50 -0.01 17.29 -4.70
C GLY A 50 0.55 16.00 -4.09
N TYR A 51 0.76 15.96 -2.78
CA TYR A 51 1.24 14.80 -2.03
C TYR A 51 0.60 14.74 -0.63
N LEU A 52 0.68 13.62 0.06
CA LEU A 52 0.30 13.47 1.47
C LEU A 52 1.56 13.18 2.29
N ASP A 53 1.76 13.91 3.38
CA ASP A 53 2.79 13.62 4.37
C ASP A 53 2.17 12.95 5.61
N ALA A 54 3.00 12.67 6.63
CA ALA A 54 2.54 12.02 7.85
C ALA A 54 1.46 12.82 8.59
N VAL A 55 1.51 14.15 8.54
CA VAL A 55 0.54 15.04 9.19
C VAL A 55 -0.81 14.91 8.51
N ASP A 56 -0.82 14.89 7.18
CA ASP A 56 -2.07 14.75 6.41
C ASP A 56 -2.71 13.38 6.62
N LEU A 57 -1.92 12.31 6.63
CA LEU A 57 -2.42 10.95 6.87
C LEU A 57 -2.94 10.75 8.30
N ASN A 58 -2.34 11.42 9.29
CA ASN A 58 -2.78 11.32 10.68
C ASN A 58 -4.14 11.97 10.93
N ARG A 59 -4.59 12.90 10.06
CA ARG A 59 -5.90 13.57 10.20
C ARG A 59 -7.09 12.69 9.88
N VAL A 60 -6.87 11.52 9.30
CA VAL A 60 -7.96 10.58 9.06
C VAL A 60 -8.51 10.19 10.45
N PRO A 61 -9.75 10.52 10.83
CA PRO A 61 -10.22 10.44 12.22
C PRO A 61 -10.12 9.04 12.85
N LYS A 62 -10.11 8.00 12.01
CA LYS A 62 -9.94 6.60 12.43
C LYS A 62 -8.51 6.21 12.79
N PHE A 63 -7.52 7.06 12.50
CA PHE A 63 -6.13 6.85 12.89
C PHE A 63 -5.87 7.36 14.31
N ASP A 64 -6.58 8.39 14.78
CA ASP A 64 -6.39 8.92 16.14
C ASP A 64 -6.73 7.89 17.24
N GLU A 65 -7.65 6.95 16.96
CA GLU A 65 -8.05 5.89 17.89
C GLU A 65 -7.27 4.58 17.69
N ASN A 66 -6.39 4.51 16.68
CA ASN A 66 -5.65 3.29 16.37
C ASN A 66 -4.20 3.40 16.88
N PRO A 67 -3.78 2.61 17.89
CA PRO A 67 -2.41 2.66 18.41
C PRO A 67 -1.34 2.27 17.36
N MET A 68 -1.73 1.56 16.30
CA MET A 68 -0.86 1.23 15.17
C MET A 68 -0.84 2.29 14.07
N ALA A 69 -1.63 3.36 14.18
CA ALA A 69 -1.66 4.43 13.19
C ALA A 69 -0.29 5.05 12.89
N PRO A 70 0.56 5.39 13.89
CA PRO A 70 1.88 5.94 13.62
C PRO A 70 2.75 4.98 12.80
N ARG A 71 2.68 3.68 13.13
CA ARG A 71 3.39 2.65 12.39
C ARG A 71 2.84 2.49 10.97
N LEU A 72 1.52 2.54 10.82
CA LEU A 72 0.84 2.39 9.54
C LEU A 72 1.22 3.51 8.58
N ILE A 73 1.18 4.75 9.06
CA ILE A 73 1.61 5.93 8.30
C ILE A 73 3.07 5.80 7.88
N LYS A 74 3.96 5.39 8.80
CA LYS A 74 5.38 5.15 8.48
C LYS A 74 5.55 4.11 7.38
N VAL A 75 4.89 2.95 7.47
CA VAL A 75 4.97 1.93 6.42
C VAL A 75 4.44 2.45 5.09
N ILE A 76 3.30 3.14 5.09
CA ILE A 76 2.71 3.71 3.86
C ILE A 76 3.69 4.65 3.16
N LEU A 77 4.27 5.60 3.90
CA LEU A 77 5.17 6.60 3.35
C LEU A 77 6.48 5.99 2.87
N ASP A 78 7.02 5.02 3.59
CA ASP A 78 8.31 4.41 3.26
C ASP A 78 8.22 3.35 2.15
N ASP A 79 7.10 2.64 2.02
CA ASP A 79 6.94 1.54 1.04
C ASP A 79 6.21 1.95 -0.23
N PHE A 80 5.39 3.01 -0.18
CA PHE A 80 4.64 3.51 -1.33
C PHE A 80 4.99 4.95 -1.70
N GLY A 81 5.53 5.73 -0.76
CA GLY A 81 5.90 7.13 -0.98
C GLY A 81 7.34 7.30 -1.48
N SER A 82 7.75 8.55 -1.54
CA SER A 82 9.13 8.99 -1.80
C SER A 82 9.41 10.23 -0.97
N ASP A 83 10.56 10.29 -0.31
CA ASP A 83 10.92 11.39 0.60
C ASP A 83 9.86 11.70 1.67
N ALA A 84 9.26 10.65 2.25
CA ALA A 84 8.16 10.73 3.21
C ALA A 84 6.89 11.44 2.69
N ARG A 85 6.68 11.42 1.36
CA ARG A 85 5.54 12.02 0.66
C ARG A 85 4.86 10.98 -0.22
N LEU A 86 3.53 10.98 -0.23
CA LEU A 86 2.72 10.06 -1.01
C LEU A 86 1.92 10.81 -2.08
N THR A 87 2.26 10.60 -3.35
CA THR A 87 1.52 11.20 -4.48
C THR A 87 0.21 10.46 -4.75
N PHE A 88 -0.68 11.04 -5.57
CA PHE A 88 -1.97 10.40 -5.86
C PHE A 88 -1.85 9.02 -6.52
N PRO A 89 -1.02 8.78 -7.56
CA PRO A 89 -0.88 7.44 -8.13
C PRO A 89 -0.39 6.41 -7.09
N GLN A 90 0.56 6.80 -6.23
CA GLN A 90 1.06 5.95 -5.13
C GLN A 90 -0.03 5.67 -4.09
N PHE A 91 -0.84 6.67 -3.76
CA PHE A 91 -1.99 6.51 -2.88
C PHE A 91 -3.02 5.52 -3.46
N VAL A 92 -3.34 5.63 -4.75
CA VAL A 92 -4.27 4.69 -5.41
C VAL A 92 -3.69 3.27 -5.43
N TYR A 93 -2.39 3.12 -5.69
CA TYR A 93 -1.72 1.82 -5.64
C TYR A 93 -1.77 1.20 -4.24
N PHE A 94 -1.48 1.98 -3.19
CA PHE A 94 -1.65 1.55 -1.80
C PHE A 94 -3.10 1.11 -1.52
N MET A 95 -4.08 1.94 -1.91
CA MET A 95 -5.51 1.64 -1.71
C MET A 95 -5.95 0.38 -2.47
N SER A 96 -5.37 0.08 -3.63
CA SER A 96 -5.64 -1.15 -4.39
C SER A 96 -5.15 -2.41 -3.69
N THR A 97 -4.12 -2.29 -2.84
CA THR A 97 -3.53 -3.42 -2.11
C THR A 97 -4.45 -3.91 -0.98
N PHE A 98 -5.20 -3.00 -0.36
CA PHE A 98 -6.04 -3.29 0.81
C PHE A 98 -7.54 -3.24 0.53
N GLY A 99 -7.94 -2.59 -0.56
CA GLY A 99 -9.32 -2.54 -1.00
C GLY A 99 -9.88 -3.95 -1.10
N GLN A 100 -10.85 -4.27 -0.25
CA GLN A 100 -11.85 -5.25 -0.65
C GLN A 100 -12.48 -4.63 -1.90
N CYS A 101 -12.17 -5.17 -3.08
CA CYS A 101 -12.99 -4.93 -4.24
C CYS A 101 -14.40 -5.33 -3.83
N GLU A 102 -15.25 -4.35 -3.49
CA GLU A 102 -16.67 -4.59 -3.41
C GLU A 102 -17.05 -5.09 -4.79
N ARG A 103 -17.19 -6.42 -4.92
CA ARG A 103 -17.96 -7.05 -5.99
C ARG A 103 -19.41 -6.68 -5.74
N GLY A 104 -19.73 -5.42 -5.99
CA GLY A 104 -21.09 -4.89 -6.04
C GLY A 104 -21.55 -4.90 -7.48
N GLY A 105 -22.36 -5.91 -7.83
CA GLY A 105 -23.45 -5.78 -8.81
C GLY A 105 -23.10 -5.80 -10.29
N HIS A 106 -23.37 -6.95 -10.92
CA HIS A 106 -23.95 -7.13 -12.26
C HIS A 106 -23.74 -6.04 -13.32
N GLU A 107 -23.05 -6.39 -14.41
CA GLU A 107 -23.55 -6.09 -15.75
C GLU A 107 -23.44 -7.34 -16.64
N HIS A 108 -24.60 -7.91 -16.98
CA HIS A 108 -24.77 -8.67 -18.20
C HIS A 108 -24.59 -7.71 -19.38
N HIS A 109 -23.93 -8.14 -20.47
CA HIS A 109 -24.59 -8.28 -21.78
C HIS A 109 -23.70 -8.94 -22.85
N HIS A 110 -24.26 -10.03 -23.39
CA HIS A 110 -24.27 -10.54 -24.76
C HIS A 110 -23.21 -10.15 -25.82
N HIS A 111 -22.57 -11.21 -26.34
CA HIS A 111 -22.26 -11.57 -27.73
C HIS A 111 -22.18 -10.49 -28.84
N HIS A 112 -21.01 -10.39 -29.50
CA HIS A 112 -20.92 -10.71 -30.93
C HIS A 112 -19.54 -11.20 -31.40
N ARG A 113 -19.59 -12.20 -32.29
CA ARG A 113 -18.50 -12.84 -33.04
C ARG A 113 -17.73 -11.84 -33.91
N HIS A 114 -16.43 -12.09 -34.14
CA HIS A 114 -15.94 -12.67 -35.42
C HIS A 114 -14.44 -12.96 -35.38
N SER A 115 -14.08 -14.15 -35.86
CA SER A 115 -12.71 -14.62 -36.12
C SER A 115 -12.28 -14.26 -37.55
N HIS A 116 -11.01 -13.88 -37.77
CA HIS A 116 -10.05 -14.48 -38.72
C HIS A 116 -8.75 -13.64 -38.92
N PRO A 117 -7.64 -14.22 -39.46
CA PRO A 117 -6.29 -14.02 -38.93
C PRO A 117 -5.24 -13.39 -39.89
N LYS A 118 -4.10 -13.03 -39.27
CA LYS A 118 -2.67 -12.97 -39.73
C LYS A 118 -2.30 -12.36 -41.10
N HIS A 119 -1.33 -11.43 -41.10
CA HIS A 119 -0.16 -11.43 -42.01
C HIS A 119 1.02 -10.60 -41.45
N GLN A 120 2.24 -11.06 -41.72
CA GLN A 120 3.57 -10.52 -41.34
C GLN A 120 4.22 -9.68 -42.46
N SER A 121 5.15 -8.77 -42.11
CA SER A 121 6.40 -8.33 -42.82
C SER A 121 6.87 -6.99 -42.22
N SER A 122 8.01 -6.81 -41.54
CA SER A 122 9.46 -6.85 -41.88
C SER A 122 10.08 -5.55 -42.47
N THR A 123 10.79 -4.79 -41.60
CA THR A 123 12.08 -4.02 -41.76
C THR A 123 12.16 -2.71 -42.59
N PRO A 124 13.25 -1.89 -42.55
CA PRO A 124 14.11 -1.37 -41.43
C PRO A 124 14.52 0.15 -41.56
N ALA A 125 15.25 0.69 -40.55
CA ALA A 125 16.29 1.78 -40.59
C ALA A 125 15.87 3.24 -40.97
N THR A 126 16.41 4.40 -40.51
CA THR A 126 17.50 4.86 -39.61
C THR A 126 17.38 6.40 -39.43
N THR A 127 17.87 6.94 -38.30
CA THR A 127 18.59 8.25 -38.08
C THR A 127 17.93 9.37 -37.25
N SER A 128 18.55 9.58 -36.09
CA SER A 128 18.84 10.81 -35.30
C SER A 128 17.74 11.84 -35.00
N ASN A 129 17.56 12.12 -33.70
CA ASN A 129 18.16 13.32 -33.12
C ASN A 129 18.15 13.29 -31.59
N SER A 130 19.30 13.66 -31.02
CA SER A 130 19.54 13.87 -29.59
C SER A 130 18.83 15.13 -29.10
N ALA A 131 18.03 15.00 -28.04
CA ALA A 131 17.77 16.06 -27.08
C ALA A 131 17.23 15.46 -25.76
N SER A 132 17.92 15.77 -24.65
CA SER A 132 17.38 15.80 -23.28
C SER A 132 16.96 14.45 -22.68
N GLN A 133 17.86 13.72 -22.02
CA GLN A 133 18.06 13.81 -20.56
C GLN A 133 16.79 14.18 -19.77
N LEU A 134 15.99 13.14 -19.49
CA LEU A 134 15.37 12.80 -18.21
C LEU A 134 14.73 11.44 -18.44
N VAL A 135 15.44 10.37 -18.07
CA VAL A 135 14.81 9.03 -18.03
C VAL A 135 13.71 9.13 -16.97
N THR A 136 12.47 9.26 -17.44
CA THR A 136 11.27 9.22 -16.63
C THR A 136 11.17 7.82 -16.05
N LYS A 137 11.76 7.64 -14.87
CA LYS A 137 11.51 6.49 -14.01
C LYS A 137 10.01 6.31 -13.86
N SER A 138 9.50 5.10 -14.08
CA SER A 138 8.06 4.87 -14.00
C SER A 138 7.59 5.18 -12.57
N PRO A 139 6.38 5.75 -12.38
CA PRO A 139 5.86 6.06 -11.04
C PRO A 139 5.78 4.87 -10.08
N LEU A 140 5.99 3.65 -10.60
CA LEU A 140 5.91 2.36 -9.91
C LEU A 140 7.28 1.69 -9.70
N GLU A 141 8.41 2.33 -10.04
CA GLU A 141 9.76 1.73 -9.93
C GLU A 141 10.13 1.31 -8.49
N ASN A 142 9.41 1.80 -7.48
CA ASN A 142 9.61 1.49 -6.06
C ASN A 142 8.56 0.53 -5.46
N VAL A 143 7.69 -0.07 -6.26
CA VAL A 143 6.69 -1.01 -5.76
C VAL A 143 7.36 -2.30 -5.31
N LYS A 144 7.51 -2.47 -3.99
CA LYS A 144 8.12 -3.67 -3.36
C LYS A 144 7.30 -4.97 -3.52
N TYR A 145 6.16 -4.93 -4.20
CA TYR A 145 5.25 -6.06 -4.37
C TYR A 145 5.35 -6.61 -5.78
N SER A 146 5.46 -7.94 -5.89
CA SER A 146 5.48 -8.58 -7.21
C SER A 146 4.12 -8.39 -7.88
N PRO A 147 4.07 -8.10 -9.20
CA PRO A 147 2.80 -8.08 -9.94
C PRO A 147 2.03 -9.41 -9.79
N ASP A 148 2.74 -10.53 -9.60
CA ASP A 148 2.17 -11.87 -9.43
C ASP A 148 1.61 -12.13 -8.02
N ASP A 149 1.86 -11.24 -7.04
CA ASP A 149 1.36 -11.42 -5.68
C ASP A 149 -0.17 -11.30 -5.66
N THR A 150 -0.84 -12.34 -5.16
CA THR A 150 -2.28 -12.29 -4.89
C THR A 150 -2.61 -11.18 -3.87
N PRO A 151 -3.84 -10.63 -3.84
CA PRO A 151 -4.24 -9.66 -2.82
C PRO A 151 -4.03 -10.17 -1.39
N LYS A 152 -4.15 -11.49 -1.16
CA LYS A 152 -3.85 -12.10 0.14
C LYS A 152 -2.35 -12.02 0.45
N THR A 153 -1.50 -12.37 -0.50
CA THR A 153 -0.03 -12.31 -0.35
C THR A 153 0.45 -10.89 -0.09
N ARG A 154 -0.04 -9.88 -0.85
CA ARG A 154 0.35 -8.48 -0.63
C ARG A 154 -0.05 -7.99 0.77
N LYS A 155 -1.24 -8.39 1.24
CA LYS A 155 -1.70 -8.09 2.61
C LYS A 155 -0.81 -8.72 3.66
N VAL A 156 -0.42 -9.98 3.50
CA VAL A 156 0.49 -10.64 4.45
C VAL A 156 1.85 -9.97 4.47
N LYS A 157 2.44 -9.68 3.30
CA LYS A 157 3.72 -8.96 3.19
C LYS A 157 3.67 -7.57 3.84
N PHE A 158 2.59 -6.84 3.65
CA PHE A 158 2.40 -5.57 4.33
C PHE A 158 2.26 -5.71 5.84
N MET A 159 1.53 -6.72 6.30
CA MET A 159 1.39 -6.98 7.73
C MET A 159 2.72 -7.37 8.35
N PHE A 160 3.50 -8.22 7.70
CA PHE A 160 4.86 -8.51 8.10
C PHE A 160 5.69 -7.22 8.22
N ARG A 161 5.60 -6.33 7.22
CA ARG A 161 6.27 -5.03 7.26
C ARG A 161 5.78 -4.13 8.40
N MET A 162 4.53 -4.22 8.82
CA MET A 162 4.03 -3.47 9.98
C MET A 162 4.76 -3.86 11.27
N TYR A 163 5.13 -5.14 11.42
CA TYR A 163 5.86 -5.64 12.57
C TYR A 163 7.38 -5.53 12.42
N ASP A 164 7.94 -5.61 11.20
CA ASP A 164 9.38 -5.51 10.91
C ASP A 164 9.85 -4.04 10.96
N ILE A 165 10.31 -3.57 12.13
CA ILE A 165 10.66 -2.17 12.42
C ILE A 165 12.02 -1.82 11.81
N ASP A 166 13.01 -2.68 11.98
CA ASP A 166 14.38 -2.46 11.47
C ASP A 166 14.52 -2.71 9.95
N ARG A 167 13.51 -3.34 9.34
CA ARG A 167 13.38 -3.62 7.89
C ARG A 167 14.38 -4.63 7.37
N ASP A 168 14.90 -5.52 8.22
CA ASP A 168 15.83 -6.55 7.80
C ASP A 168 15.15 -7.73 7.07
N GLY A 169 13.82 -7.72 6.98
CA GLY A 169 13.03 -8.77 6.34
C GLY A 169 12.76 -9.97 7.23
N ARG A 170 13.04 -9.84 8.54
CA ARG A 170 12.78 -10.81 9.60
C ARG A 170 12.08 -10.09 10.75
N LEU A 171 11.35 -10.82 11.59
CA LEU A 171 10.78 -10.28 12.83
C LEU A 171 11.62 -10.76 13.99
N SER A 172 12.35 -9.84 14.60
CA SER A 172 13.12 -10.08 15.82
C SER A 172 12.25 -9.96 17.07
N LYS A 173 12.81 -10.38 18.22
CA LYS A 173 12.19 -10.14 19.52
C LYS A 173 12.00 -8.63 19.76
N GLU A 174 12.98 -7.83 19.36
CA GLU A 174 12.99 -6.38 19.52
C GLU A 174 11.83 -5.74 18.74
N ASP A 175 11.59 -6.17 17.51
CA ASP A 175 10.46 -5.74 16.67
C ASP A 175 9.10 -6.01 17.33
N VAL A 176 8.93 -7.22 17.86
CA VAL A 176 7.69 -7.64 18.54
C VAL A 176 7.52 -6.85 19.84
N GLN A 177 8.59 -6.68 20.62
CA GLN A 177 8.57 -5.94 21.88
C GLN A 177 8.20 -4.47 21.67
N GLU A 178 8.81 -3.79 20.70
CA GLU A 178 8.51 -2.39 20.40
C GLU A 178 7.09 -2.23 19.84
N THR A 179 6.64 -3.19 19.01
CA THR A 179 5.25 -3.19 18.54
C THR A 179 4.25 -3.39 19.68
N LEU A 180 4.54 -4.28 20.64
CA LEU A 180 3.71 -4.48 21.84
C LEU A 180 3.65 -3.21 22.70
N LYS A 181 4.77 -2.52 22.89
CA LYS A 181 4.80 -1.24 23.62
C LYS A 181 3.94 -0.18 22.94
N MET A 182 4.00 -0.08 21.60
CA MET A 182 3.13 0.83 20.85
C MET A 182 1.64 0.48 20.98
N MET A 183 1.28 -0.80 20.96
CA MET A 183 -0.11 -1.26 21.05
C MET A 183 -0.71 -1.17 22.45
N VAL A 184 0.04 -1.53 23.48
CA VAL A 184 -0.46 -1.69 24.87
C VAL A 184 -0.22 -0.41 25.69
N GLY A 185 0.84 0.33 25.38
CA GLY A 185 1.22 1.60 26.02
C GLY A 185 1.68 1.49 27.47
N LYS A 186 0.94 0.77 28.32
CA LYS A 186 1.20 0.58 29.77
C LYS A 186 1.72 -0.84 30.06
N ILE A 187 2.86 -1.20 29.48
CA ILE A 187 3.55 -2.46 29.76
C ILE A 187 5.01 -2.15 30.09
N SER A 188 5.61 -2.82 31.07
CA SER A 188 7.03 -2.62 31.36
C SER A 188 7.90 -3.22 30.26
N ASP A 189 9.16 -2.78 30.19
CA ASP A 189 10.13 -3.30 29.23
C ASP A 189 10.37 -4.80 29.43
N GLU A 190 10.41 -5.25 30.69
CA GLU A 190 10.57 -6.63 31.09
C GLU A 190 9.37 -7.49 30.71
N GLU A 191 8.15 -7.02 31.00
CA GLU A 191 6.91 -7.73 30.63
C GLU A 191 6.79 -7.86 29.11
N ALA A 192 7.05 -6.77 28.37
CA ALA A 192 7.04 -6.78 26.92
C ALA A 192 8.10 -7.73 26.36
N SER A 193 9.29 -7.78 26.97
CA SER A 193 10.36 -8.71 26.60
C SER A 193 9.95 -10.16 26.79
N ILE A 194 9.32 -10.51 27.92
CA ILE A 194 8.86 -11.88 28.21
C ILE A 194 7.79 -12.32 27.22
N ILE A 195 6.84 -11.44 26.89
CA ILE A 195 5.79 -11.74 25.91
C ILE A 195 6.41 -11.90 24.52
N ALA A 196 7.31 -11.00 24.12
CA ALA A 196 7.98 -11.08 22.82
C ALA A 196 8.77 -12.39 22.65
N GLU A 197 9.53 -12.81 23.67
CA GLU A 197 10.25 -14.09 23.66
C GLU A 197 9.31 -15.28 23.46
N LYS A 198 8.19 -15.32 24.19
CA LYS A 198 7.18 -16.38 24.04
C LYS A 198 6.57 -16.40 22.64
N VAL A 199 6.23 -15.23 22.11
CA VAL A 199 5.67 -15.10 20.76
C VAL A 199 6.70 -15.59 19.72
N ILE A 200 7.96 -15.19 19.81
CA ILE A 200 8.98 -15.65 18.85
C ILE A 200 9.16 -17.17 18.94
N ALA A 201 9.21 -17.73 20.15
CA ALA A 201 9.34 -19.17 20.36
C ALA A 201 8.14 -19.98 19.82
N GLU A 202 6.94 -19.40 19.71
CA GLU A 202 5.79 -20.05 19.07
C GLU A 202 5.94 -20.17 17.54
N PHE A 203 6.79 -19.35 16.92
CA PHE A 203 6.98 -19.33 15.47
C PHE A 203 8.27 -20.04 15.04
N THR A 204 9.25 -20.20 15.92
CA THR A 204 10.51 -20.87 15.59
C THR A 204 11.07 -21.65 16.78
N ASP A 205 11.47 -22.91 16.53
CA ASP A 205 12.23 -23.73 17.48
C ASP A 205 13.74 -23.39 17.48
N ASP A 206 14.17 -22.55 16.53
CA ASP A 206 15.58 -22.20 16.34
C ASP A 206 16.02 -21.11 17.33
N GLN A 207 16.68 -21.56 18.41
CA GLN A 207 17.27 -20.68 19.41
C GLN A 207 18.45 -19.85 18.86
N LEU A 208 19.08 -20.28 17.76
CA LEU A 208 20.21 -19.59 17.13
C LEU A 208 19.75 -18.49 16.17
N ASN A 209 18.60 -18.68 15.52
CA ASN A 209 17.99 -17.70 14.62
C ASN A 209 16.65 -17.24 15.21
N SER A 210 16.75 -16.46 16.30
CA SER A 210 15.63 -15.91 17.08
C SER A 210 14.76 -14.91 16.30
N LYS A 211 14.73 -15.00 14.96
CA LYS A 211 13.98 -14.11 14.07
C LYS A 211 13.05 -14.91 13.17
N VAL A 212 11.80 -14.48 13.08
CA VAL A 212 10.76 -15.10 12.25
C VAL A 212 10.87 -14.58 10.82
N SER A 213 10.97 -15.49 9.85
CA SER A 213 10.99 -15.12 8.43
C SER A 213 9.60 -14.86 7.87
N LEU A 214 9.50 -14.18 6.71
CA LEU A 214 8.24 -14.00 6.00
C LEU A 214 7.56 -15.34 5.68
N GLU A 215 8.32 -16.38 5.32
CA GLU A 215 7.79 -17.71 4.99
C GLU A 215 7.16 -18.38 6.22
N THR A 216 7.85 -18.31 7.35
CA THR A 216 7.36 -18.80 8.66
C THR A 216 6.06 -18.07 9.02
N PHE A 217 6.07 -16.74 8.92
CA PHE A 217 4.92 -15.89 9.21
C PHE A 217 3.73 -16.20 8.29
N GLU A 218 3.96 -16.34 6.98
CA GLU A 218 2.93 -16.72 6.00
C GLU A 218 2.30 -18.08 6.31
N THR A 219 3.12 -19.05 6.74
CA THR A 219 2.65 -20.40 7.07
C THR A 219 1.76 -20.38 8.30
N THR A 220 2.19 -19.69 9.37
CA THR A 220 1.39 -19.53 10.60
C THR A 220 0.13 -18.70 10.36
N LEU A 221 0.16 -17.69 9.50
CA LEU A 221 -1.04 -16.93 9.13
C LEU A 221 -2.00 -17.71 8.20
N LYS A 222 -1.55 -18.76 7.51
CA LYS A 222 -2.45 -19.62 6.73
C LYS A 222 -3.24 -20.58 7.62
N THR A 223 -2.68 -20.99 8.76
CA THR A 223 -3.37 -21.89 9.70
C THR A 223 -4.39 -21.16 10.57
N LEU A 224 -4.20 -19.85 10.77
CA LEU A 224 -5.12 -18.98 11.48
C LEU A 224 -6.05 -18.29 10.47
N ASP A 225 -7.37 -18.47 10.58
CA ASP A 225 -8.33 -17.86 9.65
C ASP A 225 -8.46 -16.34 9.87
N PHE A 226 -7.49 -15.59 9.34
CA PHE A 226 -7.31 -14.15 9.58
C PHE A 226 -8.12 -13.24 8.65
N ASN A 227 -8.90 -13.79 7.73
CA ASN A 227 -9.52 -13.01 6.65
C ASN A 227 -10.48 -11.93 7.16
N ASP A 228 -11.11 -12.14 8.33
CA ASP A 228 -12.13 -11.25 8.89
C ASP A 228 -11.59 -10.17 9.84
N LYS A 229 -10.42 -10.38 10.47
CA LYS A 229 -9.87 -9.46 11.48
C LYS A 229 -8.94 -8.39 10.90
N MET A 230 -8.36 -8.63 9.73
CA MET A 230 -7.37 -7.74 9.08
C MET A 230 -7.99 -6.77 8.07
N GLY A 231 -9.30 -6.80 7.87
CA GLY A 231 -9.97 -5.77 7.09
C GLY A 231 -9.66 -4.42 7.72
N LEU A 232 -8.91 -3.57 7.02
CA LEU A 232 -8.69 -2.16 7.34
C LEU A 232 -10.05 -1.43 7.32
N LYS A 233 -10.89 -1.69 8.34
CA LYS A 233 -12.12 -0.95 8.65
C LYS A 233 -11.81 0.51 9.02
N LEU A 234 -10.52 0.84 9.13
CA LEU A 234 -9.94 2.17 9.33
C LEU A 234 -10.30 3.17 8.21
N LEU A 235 -10.79 2.71 7.05
CA LEU A 235 -11.04 3.59 5.90
C LEU A 235 -12.50 3.59 5.39
N LYS A 236 -13.42 2.86 6.05
CA LYS A 236 -14.87 2.97 5.79
C LYS A 236 -15.50 4.21 6.42
#